data_AF-A0A7V7VJ00-F1
#
_entry.id   AF-A0A7V7VJ00-F1
#
_cell.length_a   1.000
_cell.length_b   1.000
_cell.length_c   1.000
_cell.angle_alpha   90.00
_cell.angle_beta   90.00
_cell.angle_gamma   90.00
#
_symmetry.space_group_name_H-M   'P 1'
#
loop_
_entity.id
_entity.type
_entity.pdbx_description
1 polymer ?
#
loop_
_entity_poly.entity_id
_entity_poly.type
_entity_poly.pdbx_seq_one_letter_code
_entity_poly.pdbx_strand_id
1 'polypeptide(L)'
;MLKTQIQMPDYLYREAKRIAEQYEMSMAEVVRRGLERVISSYPDRAGAPGEWTLPTLDLGLRVDPFENPDWREMASANLEEARR
;
A
#
# COMPACT_ATOMS: atom_id res chain seq x y z
N MET A 1 28.66 2.81 -13.34
CA MET A 1 28.01 3.10 -12.05
C MET A 1 28.01 4.60 -11.83
N LEU A 2 26.91 5.18 -11.34
CA LEU A 2 26.87 6.57 -10.89
C LEU A 2 27.37 6.63 -9.44
N LYS A 3 28.17 7.65 -9.10
CA LYS A 3 28.64 7.84 -7.73
C LYS A 3 27.54 8.54 -6.92
N THR A 4 27.10 7.90 -5.85
CA THR A 4 26.04 8.44 -4.97
C THR A 4 26.52 8.36 -3.53
N GLN A 5 26.23 9.40 -2.75
CA GLN A 5 26.43 9.40 -1.31
C GLN A 5 25.06 9.26 -0.64
N ILE A 6 24.91 8.27 0.24
CA ILE A 6 23.67 8.00 0.98
C ILE A 6 23.96 8.01 2.48
N GLN A 7 22.96 8.32 3.28
CA GLN A 7 23.04 8.17 4.73
C GLN A 7 22.53 6.79 5.15
N MET A 8 23.15 6.22 6.19
CA MET A 8 22.86 4.89 6.69
C MET A 8 23.01 4.88 8.22
N PRO A 9 22.07 4.28 8.96
CA PRO A 9 22.24 4.00 10.37
C PRO A 9 23.54 3.23 10.65
N ASP A 10 24.27 3.61 11.70
CA ASP A 10 25.59 3.04 12.03
C ASP A 10 25.56 1.51 12.16
N TYR A 11 24.52 0.95 12.77
CA TYR A 11 24.37 -0.50 12.91
C TYR A 11 24.27 -1.23 11.56
N LEU A 12 23.59 -0.64 10.57
CA LEU A 12 23.50 -1.21 9.22
C LEU A 12 24.84 -1.10 8.48
N TYR A 13 25.57 -0.01 8.68
CA TYR A 13 26.90 0.17 8.08
C TYR A 13 27.87 -0.91 8.56
N ARG A 14 27.93 -1.13 9.87
CA ARG A 14 28.80 -2.16 10.47
C ARG A 14 28.49 -3.55 9.94
N GLU A 15 27.20 -3.89 9.84
CA GLU A 15 26.78 -5.20 9.37
C GLU A 15 27.06 -5.41 7.87
N ALA A 16 26.82 -4.39 7.05
CA ALA A 16 27.15 -4.43 5.64
C ALA A 16 28.68 -4.53 5.42
N LYS A 17 29.50 -3.86 6.25
CA LYS A 17 30.97 -3.98 6.23
C LYS A 17 31.42 -5.40 6.59
N ARG A 18 30.83 -6.00 7.62
CA ARG A 18 31.09 -7.40 8.02
C ARG A 18 30.80 -8.36 6.87
N ILE A 19 29.69 -8.19 6.16
CA ILE A 19 29.33 -9.03 5.00
C ILE A 19 30.33 -8.83 3.86
N ALA A 20 30.67 -7.57 3.55
CA ALA A 20 31.65 -7.25 2.52
C ALA A 20 32.99 -7.96 2.76
N GLU A 21 33.48 -7.92 4.01
CA GLU A 21 34.73 -8.56 4.42
C GLU A 21 34.65 -10.09 4.37
N GLN A 22 33.59 -10.69 4.92
CA GLN A 22 33.47 -12.16 4.99
C GLN A 22 33.28 -12.85 3.63
N TYR A 23 32.67 -12.15 2.67
CA TYR A 23 32.38 -12.67 1.35
C TYR A 23 33.28 -12.06 0.26
N GLU A 24 34.38 -11.41 0.65
CA GLU A 24 35.39 -10.84 -0.24
C GLU A 24 34.80 -9.97 -1.35
N MET A 25 33.81 -9.15 -1.01
CA MET A 25 33.10 -8.28 -1.95
C MET A 25 33.17 -6.81 -1.53
N SER A 26 33.00 -5.90 -2.49
CA SER A 26 32.97 -4.47 -2.16
C SER A 26 31.68 -4.08 -1.42
N MET A 27 31.75 -3.02 -0.61
CA MET A 27 30.55 -2.43 0.01
C MET A 27 29.50 -2.03 -1.05
N ALA A 28 29.94 -1.55 -2.21
CA ALA A 28 29.05 -1.19 -3.31
C ALA A 28 28.28 -2.40 -3.85
N GLU A 29 28.91 -3.58 -3.86
CA GLU A 29 28.28 -4.83 -4.28
C GLU A 29 27.23 -5.30 -3.27
N VAL A 30 27.51 -5.19 -1.96
CA VAL A 30 26.51 -5.45 -0.90
C VAL A 30 25.28 -4.56 -1.08
N VAL A 31 25.50 -3.26 -1.26
CA VAL A 31 24.42 -2.28 -1.48
C VAL A 31 23.64 -2.58 -2.76
N ARG A 32 24.32 -2.88 -3.88
CA ARG A 32 23.68 -3.24 -5.14
C ARG A 32 22.74 -4.44 -4.99
N ARG A 33 23.24 -5.54 -4.41
CA ARG A 33 22.43 -6.75 -4.19
C ARG A 33 21.24 -6.49 -3.28
N GLY A 34 21.43 -5.69 -2.24
CA GLY A 34 20.35 -5.25 -1.34
C GLY A 34 19.27 -4.47 -2.11
N LEU A 35 19.68 -3.50 -2.92
CA LEU A 35 18.76 -2.70 -3.74
C LEU A 35 18.03 -3.54 -4.78
N GLU A 36 18.71 -4.46 -5.46
CA GLU A 36 18.08 -5.36 -6.44
C GLU A 36 17.00 -6.24 -5.79
N ARG A 37 17.28 -6.79 -4.61
CA ARG A 37 16.31 -7.53 -3.80
C ARG A 37 15.11 -6.66 -3.42
N VAL A 38 15.36 -5.44 -2.96
CA VAL A 38 14.31 -4.48 -2.59
C VAL A 38 13.45 -4.17 -3.82
N ILE A 39 14.05 -3.73 -4.94
CA ILE A 39 13.34 -3.39 -6.18
C ILE A 39 12.44 -4.55 -6.63
N SER A 40 12.93 -5.80 -6.59
CA SER A 40 12.10 -6.96 -6.96
C SER A 40 10.86 -7.17 -6.08
N SER A 41 10.86 -6.62 -4.86
CA SER A 41 9.74 -6.68 -3.91
C SER A 41 8.72 -5.55 -4.13
N TYR A 42 9.06 -4.54 -4.92
CA TYR A 42 8.21 -3.39 -5.25
C TYR A 42 8.04 -3.33 -6.78
N PRO A 43 7.23 -4.23 -7.38
CA PRO A 43 6.98 -4.18 -8.81
C PRO A 43 6.39 -2.82 -9.19
N ASP A 44 6.71 -2.35 -10.39
CA ASP A 44 6.13 -1.13 -10.93
C ASP A 44 4.60 -1.18 -10.78
N ARG A 45 4.07 -0.24 -10.00
CA ARG A 45 2.63 0.03 -9.97
C ARG A 45 2.24 0.81 -11.23
N ALA A 46 2.75 0.41 -12.40
CA ALA A 46 2.28 0.92 -13.68
C ALA A 46 0.81 0.48 -13.79
N GLY A 47 -0.08 1.39 -13.36
CA GLY A 47 -1.44 1.03 -12.95
C GLY A 47 -1.81 1.50 -11.54
N ALA A 48 -1.12 2.47 -10.92
CA ALA A 48 -1.85 3.45 -10.13
C ALA A 48 -2.97 3.91 -11.07
N PRO A 49 -4.24 3.57 -10.79
CA PRO A 49 -5.32 4.13 -11.59
C PRO A 49 -5.08 5.64 -11.57
N GLY A 50 -5.38 6.35 -12.66
CA GLY A 50 -5.58 7.79 -12.56
C GLY A 50 -6.44 8.10 -11.32
N GLU A 51 -6.24 9.27 -10.72
CA GLU A 51 -6.99 9.79 -9.56
C GLU A 51 -8.02 8.82 -9.00
N TRP A 52 -7.68 8.11 -7.91
CA TRP A 52 -8.51 7.06 -7.34
C TRP A 52 -10.00 7.47 -7.40
N THR A 53 -10.79 6.72 -8.16
CA THR A 53 -12.24 6.96 -8.27
C THR A 53 -12.97 5.99 -7.37
N LEU A 54 -14.00 6.49 -6.69
CA LEU A 54 -14.89 5.64 -5.91
C LEU A 54 -15.60 4.68 -6.88
N PRO A 55 -15.48 3.34 -6.71
CA PRO A 55 -16.19 2.41 -7.58
C PRO A 55 -17.69 2.59 -7.42
N THR A 56 -18.39 2.83 -8.53
CA THR A 56 -19.85 2.85 -8.54
C THR A 56 -20.35 1.42 -8.52
N LEU A 57 -21.11 1.07 -7.48
CA LEU A 57 -21.77 -0.23 -7.36
C LEU A 57 -23.25 -0.04 -7.70
N ASP A 58 -23.75 -0.82 -8.65
CA ASP A 58 -25.20 -0.92 -8.87
C ASP A 58 -25.79 -1.79 -7.75
N LEU A 59 -26.46 -1.12 -6.81
CA LEU A 59 -27.14 -1.76 -5.68
C LEU A 59 -28.53 -2.31 -6.06
N GLY A 60 -28.96 -2.18 -7.33
CA GLY A 60 -30.30 -2.57 -7.77
C GLY A 60 -31.42 -1.71 -7.18
N LEU A 61 -31.07 -0.55 -6.61
CA LEU A 61 -32.02 0.40 -6.03
C LEU A 61 -32.83 1.04 -7.15
N ARG A 62 -34.15 0.82 -7.13
CA ARG A 62 -35.09 1.38 -8.12
C ARG A 62 -35.68 2.72 -7.71
N VAL A 63 -35.50 3.08 -6.45
CA VAL A 63 -36.01 4.30 -5.82
C VAL A 63 -34.89 4.82 -4.92
N ASP A 64 -34.71 6.14 -4.87
CA ASP A 64 -33.75 6.75 -3.95
C ASP A 64 -34.26 6.56 -2.50
N PRO A 65 -33.58 5.77 -1.66
CA PRO A 65 -34.02 5.52 -0.29
C PRO A 65 -33.98 6.78 0.59
N PHE A 66 -33.35 7.86 0.13
CA PHE A 66 -33.23 9.13 0.84
C PHE A 66 -34.14 10.23 0.29
N GLU A 67 -34.97 9.94 -0.72
CA GLU A 67 -35.91 10.91 -1.32
C GLU A 67 -36.93 11.44 -0.30
N ASN A 68 -37.37 10.57 0.62
CA ASN A 68 -38.27 10.96 1.70
C ASN A 68 -37.48 11.63 2.85
N PRO A 69 -37.80 12.87 3.27
CA PRO A 69 -37.17 13.52 4.42
C PRO A 69 -37.18 12.67 5.71
N ASP A 70 -38.20 11.82 5.87
CA ASP A 70 -38.41 10.96 7.03
C ASP A 70 -37.78 9.56 6.87
N TRP A 71 -36.89 9.37 5.89
CA TRP A 71 -36.26 8.07 5.59
C TRP A 71 -35.61 7.40 6.81
N ARG A 72 -35.11 8.20 7.76
CA ARG A 72 -34.48 7.70 9.00
C ARG A 72 -35.48 6.95 9.88
N GLU A 73 -36.70 7.47 9.99
CA GLU A 73 -37.76 6.87 10.81
C GLU A 73 -38.23 5.55 10.19
N MET A 74 -38.38 5.53 8.86
CA MET A 74 -38.73 4.31 8.11
C MET A 74 -37.65 3.22 8.23
N ALA A 75 -36.37 3.59 8.11
CA ALA A 75 -35.26 2.66 8.25
C ALA A 75 -35.18 2.07 9.68
N SER A 76 -35.43 2.89 10.70
CA SER A 76 -35.47 2.43 12.09
C SER A 76 -36.67 1.52 12.39
N ALA A 77 -37.84 1.78 11.81
CA ALA A 77 -39.03 0.96 12.01
C ALA A 77 -38.87 -0.46 11.44
N ASN A 78 -38.26 -0.57 10.26
CA ASN A 78 -38.00 -1.86 9.60
C ASN A 78 -37.00 -2.75 10.36
N LEU A 79 -36.11 -2.16 11.18
CA LEU A 79 -35.17 -2.92 12.02
C LEU A 79 -35.85 -3.61 13.21
N GLU A 80 -36.99 -3.08 13.69
CA GLU A 80 -37.75 -3.71 14.77
C GLU A 80 -38.57 -4.90 14.29
N GLU A 81 -39.10 -4.87 13.06
CA GLU A 81 -39.78 -6.02 12.47
C GLU A 81 -38.83 -7.18 12.11
N ALA A 82 -37.61 -6.90 11.65
CA ALA A 82 -36.64 -7.93 11.30
C ALA A 82 -36.00 -8.64 12.51
N ARG A 83 -36.17 -8.10 13.73
CA ARG A 83 -35.65 -8.66 14.99
C ARG A 83 -36.67 -9.54 15.74
N ARG A 84 -37.87 -9.72 15.19
CA ARG A 84 -38.95 -10.52 15.77
C ARG A 84 -39.14 -11.83 15.02
#